data_AF-J7SCG9-F1
#
_entry.id   AF-J7SCG9-F1
#
_cell.length_a   1.000
_cell.length_b   1.000
_cell.length_c   1.000
_cell.angle_alpha   90.00
_cell.angle_beta   90.00
_cell.angle_gamma   90.00
#
_symmetry.space_group_name_H-M   'P 1'
#
loop_
_entity.id
_entity.type
_entity.pdbx_description
1 polymer ?
#
loop_
_entity_poly.entity_id
_entity_poly.type
_entity_poly.pdbx_seq_one_letter_code
_entity_poly.pdbx_strand_id
1 'polypeptide(L)'
;MPHQRKLVSSPFRGTQIVYTLGERTDCPPAVRPFSVGSILSTYVHVLAYISPILPSGALDMQAESRSLSFNESSLLDLFGQMWRSNWAESEDCAPFDVTFQAAERREAKLEGRLNPGTFYRSYAACMTKKTKGSLMHVPQAQHLMSPLYLSSRSMGSFDYTSLQPPPAFLFRSDSGNIPAVERNAFDQDGPSGRRCPSVGEEHWANDGVVPLFSQWHPLACGETRCKHTTLSLDNPGFSDTASTVPGKFKVTNACLEEPESGIWHVHHIDSANHLSIVPFWFGTERQQTFWKDLGYWLRAIEIQRSRQENFYETRVLVPPL
;
A
#
# COMPACT_ATOMS: atom_id res chain seq x y z
N MET A 1 19.46 -16.66 1.90
CA MET A 1 19.23 -15.95 3.18
C MET A 1 17.74 -15.72 3.37
N PRO A 2 17.18 -15.76 4.59
CA PRO A 2 15.78 -15.41 4.82
C PRO A 2 15.53 -13.91 4.59
N HIS A 3 14.67 -13.60 3.62
CA HIS A 3 14.37 -12.22 3.23
C HIS A 3 13.47 -11.51 4.28
N GLN A 4 13.36 -10.19 4.15
CA GLN A 4 12.39 -9.37 4.88
C GLN A 4 11.61 -8.55 3.84
N ARG A 5 10.29 -8.38 4.00
CA ARG A 5 9.49 -7.45 3.20
C ARG A 5 8.74 -6.50 4.14
N LYS A 6 9.04 -5.20 4.01
CA LYS A 6 8.45 -4.08 4.76
C LYS A 6 7.83 -3.15 3.74
N LEU A 7 6.53 -2.90 3.83
CA LEU A 7 5.81 -2.11 2.84
C LEU A 7 4.86 -1.13 3.53
N VAL A 8 5.01 0.15 3.21
CA VAL A 8 4.16 1.24 3.73
C VAL A 8 3.28 1.69 2.57
N SER A 9 1.97 1.81 2.80
CA SER A 9 1.02 2.34 1.83
C SER A 9 1.09 1.73 0.42
N SER A 10 1.49 0.46 0.30
CA SER A 10 1.88 -0.13 -0.99
C SER A 10 0.68 -0.74 -1.72
N PRO A 11 0.46 -0.48 -3.03
CA PRO A 11 -0.73 -0.90 -3.76
C PRO A 11 -0.68 -2.38 -4.19
N PHE A 12 -0.72 -3.31 -3.24
CA PHE A 12 -0.58 -4.74 -3.55
C PHE A 12 -1.69 -5.26 -4.47
N ARG A 13 -2.92 -4.74 -4.33
CA ARG A 13 -4.04 -5.05 -5.22
C ARG A 13 -4.35 -3.89 -6.18
N GLY A 14 -3.36 -3.07 -6.50
CA GLY A 14 -3.54 -1.87 -7.31
C GLY A 14 -4.29 -0.74 -6.58
N THR A 15 -4.70 0.29 -7.31
CA THR A 15 -5.38 1.47 -6.77
C THR A 15 -6.28 2.10 -7.82
N GLN A 16 -7.44 2.63 -7.42
CA GLN A 16 -8.33 3.33 -8.33
C GLN A 16 -7.80 4.70 -8.79
N ILE A 17 -6.71 5.21 -8.20
CA ILE A 17 -6.22 6.57 -8.51
C ILE A 17 -5.84 6.73 -9.99
N VAL A 18 -5.28 5.71 -10.64
CA VAL A 18 -4.84 5.79 -12.05
C VAL A 18 -6.01 6.06 -13.00
N TYR A 19 -7.16 5.42 -12.77
CA TYR A 19 -8.40 5.73 -13.49
C TYR A 19 -8.93 7.13 -13.16
N THR A 20 -8.82 7.60 -11.91
CA THR A 20 -9.23 8.99 -11.57
C THR A 20 -8.33 10.04 -12.22
N LEU A 21 -7.04 9.75 -12.40
CA LEU A 21 -6.08 10.65 -13.06
C LEU A 21 -6.29 10.68 -14.58
N GLY A 22 -6.66 9.57 -15.22
CA GLY A 22 -6.95 9.57 -16.64
C GLY A 22 -7.05 8.24 -17.34
N GLU A 23 -6.52 7.17 -16.76
CA GLU A 23 -6.54 5.83 -17.39
C GLU A 23 -7.97 5.38 -17.69
N ARG A 24 -8.13 4.64 -18.79
CA ARG A 24 -9.40 4.08 -19.22
C ARG A 24 -9.77 2.88 -18.35
N THR A 25 -11.01 2.87 -17.88
CA THR A 25 -11.55 1.76 -17.09
C THR A 25 -11.88 0.53 -17.94
N ASP A 26 -11.90 0.68 -19.28
CA ASP A 26 -12.30 -0.35 -20.24
C ASP A 26 -11.19 -0.89 -21.15
N CYS A 27 -10.05 -0.19 -21.25
CA CYS A 27 -8.84 -0.71 -21.91
C CYS A 27 -7.53 -0.12 -21.33
N PRO A 28 -7.23 -0.36 -20.03
CA PRO A 28 -5.89 -0.10 -19.50
C PRO A 28 -4.84 -0.86 -20.35
N PRO A 29 -3.66 -0.29 -20.66
CA PRO A 29 -3.06 0.95 -20.13
C PRO A 29 -3.48 2.27 -20.83
N ALA A 30 -4.47 2.27 -21.72
CA ALA A 30 -4.76 3.48 -22.52
C ALA A 30 -5.25 4.66 -21.67
N VAL A 31 -4.63 5.83 -21.85
CA VAL A 31 -4.95 7.05 -21.10
C VAL A 31 -5.88 7.97 -21.89
N ARG A 32 -6.84 8.62 -21.23
CA ARG A 32 -7.72 9.61 -21.88
C ARG A 32 -6.94 10.88 -22.25
N PRO A 33 -7.10 11.43 -23.46
CA PRO A 33 -6.41 12.66 -23.86
C PRO A 33 -6.82 13.84 -22.99
N PHE A 34 -5.87 14.75 -22.72
CA PHE A 34 -6.05 15.93 -21.86
C PHE A 34 -6.45 15.64 -20.39
N SER A 35 -6.37 14.38 -19.96
CA SER A 35 -6.54 13.99 -18.56
C SER A 35 -5.36 14.44 -17.69
N VAL A 36 -5.52 14.40 -16.36
CA VAL A 36 -4.45 14.76 -15.40
C VAL A 36 -3.24 13.83 -15.60
N GLY A 37 -3.48 12.53 -15.79
CA GLY A 37 -2.42 11.55 -16.09
C GLY A 37 -1.71 11.82 -17.42
N SER A 38 -2.45 12.22 -18.46
CA SER A 38 -1.88 12.64 -19.75
C SER A 38 -0.94 13.84 -19.56
N ILE A 39 -1.42 14.92 -18.92
CA ILE A 39 -0.64 16.14 -18.65
C ILE A 39 0.59 15.84 -17.77
N LEU A 40 0.45 15.01 -16.74
CA LEU A 40 1.58 14.57 -15.91
C LEU A 40 2.62 13.81 -16.73
N SER A 41 2.20 12.93 -17.65
CA SER A 41 3.12 12.20 -18.52
C SER A 41 3.85 13.10 -19.52
N THR A 42 3.18 14.14 -20.05
CA THR A 42 3.84 15.20 -20.84
C THR A 42 4.93 15.89 -20.03
N TYR A 43 4.65 16.22 -18.76
CA TYR A 43 5.62 16.84 -17.85
C TYR A 43 6.81 15.92 -17.53
N VAL A 44 6.55 14.62 -17.30
CA VAL A 44 7.59 13.59 -17.11
C VAL A 44 8.50 13.50 -18.34
N HIS A 45 7.95 13.47 -19.56
CA HIS A 45 8.74 13.43 -20.80
C HIS A 45 9.59 14.68 -21.00
N VAL A 46 9.04 15.88 -20.73
CA VAL A 46 9.83 17.13 -20.80
C VAL A 46 10.99 17.11 -19.79
N LEU A 47 10.75 16.67 -18.55
CA LEU A 47 11.80 16.57 -17.52
C LEU A 47 12.84 15.51 -17.83
N ALA A 48 12.44 14.33 -18.35
CA ALA A 48 13.34 13.29 -18.79
C ALA A 48 14.20 13.74 -19.98
N TYR A 49 13.60 14.43 -20.96
CA TYR A 49 14.31 14.97 -22.12
C TYR A 49 15.41 15.95 -21.72
N ILE A 50 15.10 16.94 -20.86
CA ILE A 50 16.08 17.94 -20.40
C ILE A 50 16.98 17.45 -19.25
N SER A 51 16.83 16.21 -18.77
CA SER A 51 17.59 15.71 -17.62
C SER A 51 19.12 15.90 -17.69
N PRO A 52 19.81 15.83 -18.85
CA PRO A 52 21.26 16.05 -18.92
C PRO A 52 21.72 17.51 -18.68
N ILE A 53 20.79 18.48 -18.63
CA ILE A 53 21.09 19.89 -18.25
C ILE A 53 20.47 20.31 -16.91
N LEU A 54 19.77 19.41 -16.21
CA LEU A 54 19.36 19.67 -14.83
C LEU A 54 20.59 19.61 -13.91
N PRO A 55 20.63 20.38 -12.79
CA PRO A 55 21.75 20.30 -11.86
C PRO A 55 21.92 18.88 -11.31
N SER A 56 23.16 18.38 -11.28
CA SER A 56 23.47 17.01 -10.87
C SER A 56 22.87 16.68 -9.49
N GLY A 57 21.98 15.69 -9.45
CA GLY A 57 21.27 15.29 -8.23
C GLY A 57 19.99 16.08 -7.89
N ALA A 58 19.54 17.01 -8.74
CA ALA A 58 18.27 17.71 -8.54
C ALA A 58 17.05 16.80 -8.77
N LEU A 59 17.10 15.96 -9.81
CA LEU A 59 16.09 14.94 -10.11
C LEU A 59 16.71 13.87 -11.03
N ASP A 60 16.88 12.66 -10.52
CA ASP A 60 17.16 11.48 -11.36
C ASP A 60 15.83 10.91 -11.85
N MET A 61 15.66 10.86 -13.17
CA MET A 61 14.46 10.35 -13.85
C MET A 61 14.67 8.95 -14.44
N GLN A 62 15.89 8.40 -14.39
CA GLN A 62 16.30 7.12 -15.00
C GLN A 62 15.88 7.03 -16.48
N ALA A 63 16.08 8.14 -17.20
CA ALA A 63 15.63 8.37 -18.57
C ALA A 63 16.30 7.43 -19.58
N GLU A 64 17.52 6.98 -19.29
CA GLU A 64 18.31 6.03 -20.07
C GLU A 64 17.63 4.65 -20.20
N SER A 65 16.80 4.26 -19.22
CA SER A 65 16.03 3.00 -19.26
C SER A 65 15.11 2.89 -20.50
N ARG A 66 14.74 4.04 -21.07
CA ARG A 66 13.80 4.19 -22.20
C ARG A 66 14.32 5.18 -23.25
N SER A 67 15.61 5.54 -23.19
CA SER A 67 16.28 6.51 -24.07
C SER A 67 15.54 7.84 -24.24
N LEU A 68 14.97 8.37 -23.16
CA LEU A 68 14.12 9.57 -23.18
C LEU A 68 14.89 10.90 -23.13
N SER A 69 16.22 10.90 -23.00
CA SER A 69 17.02 12.12 -22.92
C SER A 69 17.28 12.75 -24.30
N PHE A 70 17.60 14.06 -24.35
CA PHE A 70 17.98 14.71 -25.62
C PHE A 70 19.29 14.19 -26.24
N ASN A 71 20.08 13.41 -25.49
CA ASN A 71 21.28 12.75 -26.01
C ASN A 71 20.95 11.50 -26.84
N GLU A 72 19.74 10.95 -26.68
CA GLU A 72 19.33 9.64 -27.20
C GLU A 72 18.08 9.70 -28.09
N SER A 73 17.24 10.73 -27.91
CA SER A 73 15.98 10.94 -28.63
C SER A 73 15.95 12.31 -29.32
N SER A 74 15.22 12.41 -30.44
CA SER A 74 15.03 13.68 -31.13
C SER A 74 13.84 14.47 -30.58
N LEU A 75 13.76 15.77 -30.92
CA LEU A 75 12.57 16.58 -30.65
C LEU A 75 11.29 15.98 -31.26
N LEU A 76 11.37 15.28 -32.39
CA LEU A 76 10.21 14.63 -33.01
C LEU A 76 9.74 13.42 -32.21
N ASP A 77 10.67 12.67 -31.61
CA ASP A 77 10.34 11.56 -30.71
C ASP A 77 9.69 12.10 -29.43
N LEU A 78 10.19 13.21 -28.88
CA LEU A 78 9.56 13.92 -27.76
C LEU A 78 8.14 14.37 -28.11
N PHE A 79 7.90 15.00 -29.27
CA PHE A 79 6.54 15.35 -29.72
C PHE A 79 5.65 14.11 -29.87
N GLY A 80 6.21 12.98 -30.34
CA GLY A 80 5.54 11.69 -30.35
C GLY A 80 5.13 11.22 -28.95
N GLN A 81 6.05 11.22 -27.99
CA GLN A 81 5.81 10.83 -26.59
C GLN A 81 4.82 11.76 -25.87
N MET A 82 4.80 13.04 -26.20
CA MET A 82 3.83 14.00 -25.67
C MET A 82 2.41 13.81 -26.25
N TRP A 83 2.29 13.27 -27.48
CA TRP A 83 1.00 12.93 -28.09
C TRP A 83 0.48 11.55 -27.66
N ARG A 84 1.38 10.56 -27.59
CA ARG A 84 1.10 9.20 -27.12
C ARG A 84 2.27 8.68 -26.31
N SER A 85 2.04 8.44 -25.02
CA SER A 85 3.11 8.28 -24.03
C SER A 85 3.42 6.80 -23.80
N ASN A 86 4.56 6.30 -24.29
CA ASN A 86 5.01 4.93 -23.99
C ASN A 86 5.32 4.72 -22.50
N TRP A 87 5.44 5.80 -21.72
CA TRP A 87 5.61 5.75 -20.26
C TRP A 87 4.28 5.62 -19.52
N ALA A 88 3.17 6.11 -20.08
CA ALA A 88 1.84 6.04 -19.46
C ALA A 88 0.89 5.00 -20.09
N GLU A 89 1.13 4.59 -21.35
CA GLU A 89 0.27 3.72 -22.16
C GLU A 89 0.92 2.38 -22.55
N SER A 90 1.95 1.93 -21.83
CA SER A 90 2.54 0.60 -21.97
C SER A 90 2.04 -0.33 -20.86
N GLU A 91 2.11 -1.65 -21.04
CA GLU A 91 1.94 -2.58 -19.92
C GLU A 91 3.21 -2.65 -19.04
N ASP A 92 4.36 -2.23 -19.56
CA ASP A 92 5.66 -2.18 -18.86
C ASP A 92 5.87 -0.84 -18.14
N CYS A 93 4.90 -0.39 -17.34
CA CYS A 93 5.05 0.88 -16.60
C CYS A 93 4.29 0.94 -15.27
N ALA A 94 4.82 1.77 -14.35
CA ALA A 94 4.29 1.93 -13.00
C ALA A 94 2.80 2.34 -12.92
N PRO A 95 2.24 3.20 -13.81
CA PRO A 95 0.79 3.39 -13.90
C PRO A 95 0.01 2.10 -14.12
N PHE A 96 0.42 1.26 -15.08
CA PHE A 96 -0.26 0.01 -15.38
C PHE A 96 -0.07 -1.03 -14.27
N ASP A 97 1.14 -1.18 -13.73
CA ASP A 97 1.46 -2.13 -12.64
C ASP A 97 0.59 -1.96 -11.38
N VAL A 98 0.11 -0.74 -11.14
CA VAL A 98 -0.78 -0.41 -10.00
C VAL A 98 -2.27 -0.35 -10.38
N THR A 99 -2.66 -0.81 -11.57
CA THR A 99 -4.06 -1.08 -11.91
C THR A 99 -4.59 -2.29 -11.14
N PHE A 100 -5.92 -2.41 -11.02
CA PHE A 100 -6.54 -3.65 -10.52
C PHE A 100 -6.23 -4.84 -11.45
N GLN A 101 -6.22 -4.60 -12.77
CA GLN A 101 -6.01 -5.66 -13.76
C GLN A 101 -4.58 -6.21 -13.72
N ALA A 102 -3.54 -5.37 -13.67
CA ALA A 102 -2.16 -5.84 -13.59
C ALA A 102 -1.88 -6.56 -12.27
N ALA A 103 -2.40 -6.03 -11.15
CA ALA A 103 -2.32 -6.71 -9.87
C ALA A 103 -2.99 -8.10 -9.90
N GLU A 104 -4.17 -8.24 -10.49
CA GLU A 104 -4.83 -9.54 -10.66
C GLU A 104 -4.06 -10.49 -11.61
N ARG A 105 -3.52 -9.99 -12.73
CA ARG A 105 -2.64 -10.78 -13.62
C ARG A 105 -1.38 -11.29 -12.89
N ARG A 106 -0.84 -10.49 -11.97
CA ARG A 106 0.36 -10.80 -11.17
C ARG A 106 0.06 -11.81 -10.07
N GLU A 107 -1.05 -11.64 -9.35
CA GLU A 107 -1.46 -12.57 -8.29
C GLU A 107 -2.04 -13.89 -8.83
N ALA A 108 -2.58 -13.92 -10.06
CA ALA A 108 -2.93 -15.16 -10.76
C ALA A 108 -1.72 -16.08 -11.01
N LYS A 109 -0.50 -15.52 -11.08
CA LYS A 109 0.77 -16.25 -11.14
C LYS A 109 1.32 -16.62 -9.74
N LEU A 110 0.61 -16.24 -8.67
CA LEU A 110 0.97 -16.42 -7.26
C LEU A 110 2.26 -15.70 -6.82
N GLU A 111 2.60 -14.56 -7.45
CA GLU A 111 3.81 -13.79 -7.11
C GLU A 111 3.82 -13.21 -5.68
N GLY A 112 2.65 -12.89 -5.12
CA GLY A 112 2.46 -12.50 -3.72
C GLY A 112 2.40 -13.65 -2.72
N ARG A 113 2.65 -14.90 -3.13
CA ARG A 113 2.64 -16.07 -2.25
C ARG A 113 3.67 -15.94 -1.12
N LEU A 114 3.25 -16.34 0.08
CA LEU A 114 4.09 -16.36 1.27
C LEU A 114 5.25 -17.37 1.14
N ASN A 115 6.46 -16.89 1.40
CA ASN A 115 7.66 -17.69 1.63
C ASN A 115 7.79 -17.96 3.14
N PRO A 116 7.81 -19.23 3.61
CA PRO A 116 7.80 -19.56 5.04
C PRO A 116 8.97 -19.01 5.86
N GLY A 117 10.12 -18.71 5.24
CA GLY A 117 11.30 -18.14 5.90
C GLY A 117 11.38 -16.61 5.81
N THR A 118 10.38 -15.94 5.23
CA THR A 118 10.35 -14.49 5.06
C THR A 118 9.42 -13.84 6.09
N PHE A 119 9.86 -12.73 6.67
CA PHE A 119 9.04 -11.92 7.58
C PHE A 119 8.36 -10.79 6.78
N TYR A 120 7.06 -10.64 6.96
CA TYR A 120 6.24 -9.68 6.23
C TYR A 120 5.55 -8.73 7.20
N ARG A 121 5.73 -7.42 7.00
CA ARG A 121 4.96 -6.39 7.70
C ARG A 121 4.49 -5.33 6.71
N SER A 122 3.21 -4.98 6.81
CA SER A 122 2.59 -3.91 6.05
C SER A 122 2.03 -2.85 6.99
N TYR A 123 2.16 -1.59 6.59
CA TYR A 123 1.59 -0.44 7.30
C TYR A 123 0.56 0.22 6.39
N ALA A 124 -0.70 0.18 6.82
CA ALA A 124 -1.87 0.52 6.04
C ALA A 124 -2.50 1.83 6.57
N ALA A 125 -2.17 2.96 5.94
CA ALA A 125 -2.62 4.28 6.32
C ALA A 125 -4.07 4.56 5.86
N CYS A 126 -4.81 5.36 6.64
CA CYS A 126 -6.13 5.85 6.25
C CYS A 126 -6.34 7.33 6.64
N MET A 127 -6.57 8.19 5.64
CA MET A 127 -6.84 9.63 5.82
C MET A 127 -8.33 9.98 5.74
N THR A 128 -9.18 8.98 5.60
CA THR A 128 -10.62 9.13 5.33
C THR A 128 -11.48 8.62 6.48
N LYS A 129 -12.76 9.01 6.48
CA LYS A 129 -13.81 8.41 7.30
C LYS A 129 -15.05 8.13 6.44
N LYS A 130 -15.79 7.09 6.81
CA LYS A 130 -17.06 6.70 6.17
C LYS A 130 -18.10 7.80 6.32
N THR A 131 -18.86 8.06 5.26
CA THR A 131 -20.00 8.98 5.30
C THR A 131 -21.21 8.30 5.94
N LYS A 132 -21.91 8.95 6.88
CA LYS A 132 -23.12 8.38 7.50
C LYS A 132 -24.15 8.02 6.42
N GLY A 133 -24.66 6.79 6.44
CA GLY A 133 -25.64 6.30 5.48
C GLY A 133 -25.10 5.97 4.07
N SER A 134 -23.78 5.88 3.88
CA SER A 134 -23.17 5.51 2.59
C SER A 134 -21.92 4.64 2.78
N LEU A 135 -21.52 3.92 1.73
CA LEU A 135 -20.21 3.26 1.65
C LEU A 135 -19.08 4.22 1.23
N MET A 136 -19.42 5.44 0.79
CA MET A 136 -18.45 6.44 0.34
C MET A 136 -17.63 7.02 1.49
N HIS A 137 -16.34 7.20 1.25
CA HIS A 137 -15.37 7.77 2.18
C HIS A 137 -15.01 9.21 1.80
N VAL A 138 -14.80 10.05 2.81
CA VAL A 138 -14.36 11.45 2.65
C VAL A 138 -13.10 11.71 3.46
N PRO A 139 -12.17 12.57 2.99
CA PRO A 139 -10.99 12.95 3.77
C PRO A 139 -11.39 13.63 5.08
N GLN A 140 -10.67 13.35 6.17
CA GLN A 140 -10.90 14.02 7.45
C GLN A 140 -10.54 15.51 7.35
N ALA A 141 -11.26 16.38 8.08
CA ALA A 141 -11.09 17.85 8.01
C ALA A 141 -9.66 18.34 8.28
N GLN A 142 -8.90 17.63 9.13
CA GLN A 142 -7.48 17.89 9.39
C GLN A 142 -6.57 17.76 8.14
N HIS A 143 -7.08 17.19 7.05
CA HIS A 143 -6.36 17.01 5.78
C HIS A 143 -6.86 17.94 4.66
N LEU A 144 -7.67 18.97 4.96
CA LEU A 144 -8.13 19.95 3.96
C LEU A 144 -6.99 20.63 3.19
N MET A 145 -5.83 20.83 3.83
CA MET A 145 -4.63 21.41 3.21
C MET A 145 -3.66 20.35 2.64
N SER A 146 -4.05 19.08 2.59
CA SER A 146 -3.22 18.02 2.00
C SER A 146 -3.25 18.10 0.46
N PRO A 147 -2.11 17.97 -0.24
CA PRO A 147 -2.12 17.84 -1.70
C PRO A 147 -2.89 16.61 -2.19
N LEU A 148 -3.09 15.62 -1.32
CA LEU A 148 -3.85 14.39 -1.60
C LEU A 148 -5.36 14.53 -1.33
N TYR A 149 -5.87 15.70 -0.93
CA TYR A 149 -7.30 15.85 -0.59
C TYR A 149 -8.23 15.52 -1.77
N LEU A 150 -7.88 15.97 -2.99
CA LEU A 150 -8.69 15.77 -4.18
C LEU A 150 -8.65 14.32 -4.68
N SER A 151 -7.47 13.69 -4.70
CA SER A 151 -7.34 12.27 -5.04
C SER A 151 -8.07 11.40 -4.00
N SER A 152 -7.83 11.63 -2.71
CA SER A 152 -8.49 10.91 -1.62
C SER A 152 -10.02 10.97 -1.70
N ARG A 153 -10.58 12.15 -2.01
CA ARG A 153 -12.02 12.32 -2.23
C ARG A 153 -12.52 11.60 -3.48
N SER A 154 -11.78 11.64 -4.59
CA SER A 154 -12.17 10.95 -5.83
C SER A 154 -12.13 9.42 -5.67
N MET A 155 -11.09 8.90 -5.02
CA MET A 155 -10.97 7.48 -4.66
C MET A 155 -12.09 7.02 -3.71
N GLY A 156 -12.45 7.86 -2.72
CA GLY A 156 -13.48 7.59 -1.74
C GLY A 156 -14.92 7.62 -2.27
N SER A 157 -15.13 8.08 -3.50
CA SER A 157 -16.41 8.02 -4.22
C SER A 157 -16.31 7.32 -5.57
N PHE A 158 -15.32 6.43 -5.76
CA PHE A 158 -15.09 5.75 -7.03
C PHE A 158 -16.16 4.68 -7.33
N ASP A 159 -16.61 4.63 -8.59
CA ASP A 159 -17.56 3.62 -9.08
C ASP A 159 -16.84 2.44 -9.73
N TYR A 160 -16.69 1.37 -8.95
CA TYR A 160 -16.08 0.12 -9.39
C TYR A 160 -16.86 -0.60 -10.50
N THR A 161 -18.14 -0.28 -10.74
CA THR A 161 -18.92 -0.92 -11.82
C THR A 161 -18.53 -0.41 -13.22
N SER A 162 -17.80 0.70 -13.28
CA SER A 162 -17.24 1.26 -14.52
C SER A 162 -16.02 0.51 -15.08
N LEU A 163 -15.45 -0.44 -14.31
CA LEU A 163 -14.28 -1.23 -14.68
C LEU A 163 -14.66 -2.42 -15.59
N GLN A 164 -13.91 -2.60 -16.68
CA GLN A 164 -14.04 -3.73 -17.61
C GLN A 164 -12.65 -4.31 -17.94
N PRO A 165 -12.39 -5.60 -17.65
CA PRO A 165 -13.24 -6.51 -16.90
C PRO A 165 -13.48 -6.04 -15.45
N PRO A 166 -14.63 -6.34 -14.83
CA PRO A 166 -14.84 -6.03 -13.43
C PRO A 166 -13.90 -6.87 -12.55
N PRO A 167 -13.19 -6.27 -11.57
CA PRO A 167 -12.25 -6.99 -10.72
C PRO A 167 -12.83 -8.18 -9.96
N ALA A 168 -12.01 -9.20 -9.72
CA ALA A 168 -12.39 -10.44 -9.03
C ALA A 168 -12.92 -10.20 -7.60
N PHE A 169 -12.43 -9.15 -6.92
CA PHE A 169 -12.93 -8.78 -5.58
C PHE A 169 -14.40 -8.31 -5.58
N LEU A 170 -14.94 -7.83 -6.70
CA LEU A 170 -16.35 -7.45 -6.82
C LEU A 170 -17.31 -8.65 -6.85
N PHE A 171 -16.82 -9.84 -7.18
CA PHE A 171 -17.63 -11.07 -7.21
C PHE A 171 -17.51 -11.92 -5.95
N ARG A 172 -16.57 -11.57 -5.07
CA ARG A 172 -16.19 -12.40 -3.93
C ARG A 172 -17.16 -12.20 -2.76
N SER A 173 -18.24 -12.97 -2.79
CA SER A 173 -19.15 -13.09 -1.65
C SER A 173 -18.43 -13.79 -0.49
N ASP A 174 -18.16 -13.07 0.59
CA ASP A 174 -17.52 -13.62 1.79
C ASP A 174 -18.44 -14.59 2.53
N SER A 175 -18.40 -15.85 2.11
CA SER A 175 -18.96 -17.01 2.83
C SER A 175 -18.01 -17.56 3.91
N GLY A 176 -16.82 -16.96 4.07
CA GLY A 176 -15.84 -17.29 5.10
C GLY A 176 -16.01 -16.44 6.36
N ASN A 177 -15.96 -17.07 7.53
CA ASN A 177 -16.16 -16.43 8.84
C ASN A 177 -15.16 -15.29 9.12
N ILE A 178 -15.53 -14.04 8.80
CA ILE A 178 -14.89 -12.86 9.39
C ILE A 178 -15.21 -12.84 10.89
N PRO A 179 -14.21 -12.79 11.79
CA PRO A 179 -14.45 -12.66 13.23
C PRO A 179 -15.32 -11.44 13.54
N ALA A 180 -16.31 -11.61 14.41
CA ALA A 180 -17.32 -10.59 14.69
C ALA A 180 -16.78 -9.44 15.56
N VAL A 181 -15.97 -8.55 14.96
CA VAL A 181 -15.85 -7.16 15.42
C VAL A 181 -17.24 -6.53 15.27
N GLU A 182 -17.74 -5.92 16.35
CA GLU A 182 -19.16 -5.64 16.63
C GLU A 182 -19.97 -5.08 15.44
N ARG A 183 -20.60 -5.99 14.67
CA ARG A 183 -21.65 -5.63 13.70
C ARG A 183 -22.91 -5.26 14.47
N ASN A 184 -23.06 -3.98 14.78
CA ASN A 184 -24.24 -3.42 15.45
C ASN A 184 -25.53 -3.86 14.74
N ALA A 185 -26.45 -4.45 15.49
CA ALA A 185 -27.61 -5.18 14.96
C ALA A 185 -28.79 -4.27 14.59
N PHE A 186 -28.55 -3.28 13.73
CA PHE A 186 -29.56 -2.36 13.20
C PHE A 186 -29.38 -2.18 11.68
N ASP A 187 -29.98 -3.08 10.90
CA ASP A 187 -30.57 -2.82 9.57
C ASP A 187 -31.17 -4.12 9.01
N GLN A 188 -32.45 -4.36 9.29
CA GLN A 188 -33.30 -5.32 8.57
C GLN A 188 -34.64 -4.66 8.27
N ASP A 189 -34.83 -4.19 7.03
CA ASP A 189 -35.91 -4.67 6.15
C ASP A 189 -35.92 -3.90 4.82
N GLY A 190 -35.97 -4.63 3.70
CA GLY A 190 -35.92 -4.05 2.36
C GLY A 190 -35.97 -5.12 1.27
N PRO A 191 -37.02 -5.17 0.42
CA PRO A 191 -37.25 -6.29 -0.49
C PRO A 191 -36.37 -6.26 -1.74
N SER A 192 -35.61 -7.34 -1.93
CA SER A 192 -35.32 -8.00 -3.22
C SER A 192 -34.87 -7.17 -4.45
N GLY A 193 -34.28 -5.99 -4.25
CA GLY A 193 -33.33 -5.44 -5.23
C GLY A 193 -32.15 -6.40 -5.43
N ARG A 194 -31.55 -6.44 -6.63
CA ARG A 194 -30.29 -7.19 -6.86
C ARG A 194 -29.22 -6.68 -5.89
N ARG A 195 -28.92 -7.45 -4.84
CA ARG A 195 -27.77 -7.17 -3.98
C ARG A 195 -26.51 -7.38 -4.82
N CYS A 196 -25.87 -6.28 -5.20
CA CYS A 196 -24.46 -6.31 -5.60
C CYS A 196 -23.68 -6.98 -4.44
N PRO A 197 -22.68 -7.83 -4.71
CA PRO A 197 -21.86 -8.40 -3.64
C PRO A 197 -21.32 -7.28 -2.76
N SER A 198 -21.45 -7.41 -1.44
CA SER A 198 -21.23 -6.31 -0.51
C SER A 198 -19.75 -6.08 -0.26
N VAL A 199 -19.09 -5.47 -1.25
CA VAL A 199 -17.75 -4.88 -1.17
C VAL A 199 -17.67 -4.03 0.10
N GLY A 200 -16.71 -4.33 0.98
CA GLY A 200 -16.58 -3.62 2.26
C GLY A 200 -16.00 -2.22 2.09
N GLU A 201 -16.17 -1.40 3.12
CA GLU A 201 -15.81 0.03 3.10
C GLU A 201 -14.31 0.30 2.89
N GLU A 202 -13.45 -0.69 3.19
CA GLU A 202 -12.01 -0.69 2.96
C GLU A 202 -11.57 -0.44 1.51
N HIS A 203 -12.48 -0.56 0.54
CA HIS A 203 -12.24 -0.27 -0.87
C HIS A 203 -12.31 1.24 -1.17
N TRP A 204 -13.23 1.96 -0.53
CA TRP A 204 -13.33 3.43 -0.62
C TRP A 204 -12.42 4.13 0.40
N ALA A 205 -12.19 3.51 1.56
CA ALA A 205 -11.18 3.98 2.51
C ALA A 205 -9.80 4.04 1.85
N ASN A 206 -9.07 5.14 2.04
CA ASN A 206 -7.76 5.34 1.39
C ASN A 206 -6.85 6.30 2.19
N ASP A 207 -5.57 6.34 1.80
CA ASP A 207 -4.54 7.26 2.30
C ASP A 207 -4.27 8.46 1.36
N GLY A 208 -5.09 8.60 0.32
CA GLY A 208 -4.96 9.61 -0.74
C GLY A 208 -4.21 9.16 -2.00
N VAL A 209 -3.60 7.96 -2.01
CA VAL A 209 -2.97 7.35 -3.20
C VAL A 209 -3.38 5.89 -3.38
N VAL A 210 -3.60 5.14 -2.29
CA VAL A 210 -3.87 3.70 -2.30
C VAL A 210 -5.07 3.36 -1.40
N PRO A 211 -6.03 2.54 -1.86
CA PRO A 211 -7.18 2.13 -1.05
C PRO A 211 -6.74 1.14 0.04
N LEU A 212 -7.40 1.18 1.20
CA LEU A 212 -6.94 0.55 2.43
C LEU A 212 -6.77 -0.98 2.28
N PHE A 213 -7.73 -1.66 1.63
CA PHE A 213 -7.67 -3.10 1.37
C PHE A 213 -6.45 -3.55 0.56
N SER A 214 -5.95 -2.67 -0.32
CA SER A 214 -4.80 -2.91 -1.19
C SER A 214 -3.48 -2.75 -0.44
N GLN A 215 -3.46 -1.99 0.65
CA GLN A 215 -2.27 -1.77 1.49
C GLN A 215 -1.96 -2.96 2.43
N TRP A 216 -2.88 -3.91 2.60
CA TRP A 216 -2.71 -5.02 3.56
C TRP A 216 -1.73 -6.08 3.07
N HIS A 217 -2.05 -6.73 1.95
CA HIS A 217 -1.26 -7.83 1.36
C HIS A 217 -1.85 -8.24 0.00
N PRO A 218 -1.07 -8.89 -0.89
CA PRO A 218 -1.50 -9.16 -2.27
C PRO A 218 -2.72 -10.08 -2.38
N LEU A 219 -2.61 -11.33 -1.91
CA LEU A 219 -3.72 -12.29 -1.91
C LEU A 219 -4.78 -11.92 -0.86
N ALA A 220 -5.97 -12.54 -0.89
CA ALA A 220 -7.00 -12.21 0.10
C ALA A 220 -6.69 -12.81 1.48
N CYS A 221 -7.38 -12.33 2.53
CA CYS A 221 -7.22 -12.85 3.89
C CYS A 221 -7.56 -14.35 4.03
N GLY A 222 -8.28 -14.92 3.06
CA GLY A 222 -8.56 -16.36 2.95
C GLY A 222 -7.47 -17.19 2.25
N GLU A 223 -6.58 -16.59 1.44
CA GLU A 223 -5.35 -17.26 0.94
C GLU A 223 -4.21 -17.16 1.96
N THR A 224 -4.06 -15.98 2.54
CA THR A 224 -2.82 -15.56 3.19
C THR A 224 -2.92 -15.66 4.70
N ARG A 225 -1.82 -16.04 5.35
CA ARG A 225 -1.73 -15.95 6.81
C ARG A 225 -1.49 -14.48 7.15
N CYS A 226 -2.48 -13.81 7.74
CA CYS A 226 -2.42 -12.41 8.12
C CYS A 226 -2.91 -12.19 9.55
N LYS A 227 -2.31 -11.20 10.23
CA LYS A 227 -2.74 -10.66 11.53
C LYS A 227 -2.95 -9.15 11.35
N HIS A 228 -4.12 -8.65 11.72
CA HIS A 228 -4.45 -7.22 11.60
C HIS A 228 -4.51 -6.58 12.98
N THR A 229 -3.82 -5.45 13.15
CA THR A 229 -3.77 -4.68 14.39
C THR A 229 -3.86 -3.19 14.07
N THR A 230 -4.33 -2.37 15.01
CA THR A 230 -4.34 -0.91 14.87
C THR A 230 -3.17 -0.30 15.63
N LEU A 231 -2.36 0.50 14.94
CA LEU A 231 -1.18 1.17 15.47
C LEU A 231 -1.48 2.65 15.71
N SER A 232 -1.82 2.99 16.96
CA SER A 232 -1.98 4.39 17.37
C SER A 232 -0.61 5.07 17.47
N LEU A 233 -0.33 5.99 16.55
CA LEU A 233 0.89 6.80 16.57
C LEU A 233 0.71 8.17 17.26
N ASP A 234 -0.54 8.59 17.50
CA ASP A 234 -0.87 9.92 18.03
C ASP A 234 -1.00 9.93 19.56
N ASN A 235 -1.00 8.76 20.20
CA ASN A 235 -0.90 8.62 21.66
C ASN A 235 0.31 7.74 22.00
N PRO A 236 1.53 8.30 22.08
CA PRO A 236 2.71 7.57 22.51
C PRO A 236 2.64 7.27 24.03
N GLY A 237 1.85 6.24 24.38
CA GLY A 237 1.86 5.57 25.68
C GLY A 237 3.19 4.86 25.99
N PHE A 238 4.18 5.01 25.11
CA PHE A 238 5.61 4.95 25.41
C PHE A 238 6.01 6.09 26.34
N SER A 239 5.55 6.03 27.60
CA SER A 239 6.23 6.75 28.66
C SER A 239 7.62 6.14 28.82
N ASP A 240 8.66 6.81 28.32
CA ASP A 240 10.09 6.46 28.48
C ASP A 240 10.57 6.58 29.95
N THR A 241 9.65 6.43 30.92
CA THR A 241 9.91 6.10 32.33
C THR A 241 10.52 4.70 32.41
N ALA A 242 11.79 4.60 32.06
CA ALA A 242 12.61 3.43 32.25
C ALA A 242 12.63 3.07 33.74
N SER A 243 11.75 2.15 34.15
CA SER A 243 11.78 1.58 35.50
C SER A 243 13.15 0.94 35.69
N THR A 244 13.94 1.49 36.61
CA THR A 244 15.40 1.27 36.70
C THR A 244 15.80 -0.10 37.25
N VAL A 245 14.93 -1.10 37.08
CA VAL A 245 15.13 -2.51 37.44
C VAL A 245 15.91 -3.20 36.32
N PRO A 246 17.20 -3.56 36.51
CA PRO A 246 17.96 -4.24 35.48
C PRO A 246 17.32 -5.60 35.15
N GLY A 247 17.07 -5.85 33.86
CA GLY A 247 16.60 -7.15 33.37
C GLY A 247 15.08 -7.33 33.19
N LYS A 248 14.22 -6.32 33.42
CA LYS A 248 12.78 -6.39 33.09
C LYS A 248 12.26 -5.16 32.34
N PHE A 249 12.60 -5.10 31.05
CA PHE A 249 12.10 -4.09 30.12
C PHE A 249 10.61 -4.36 29.78
N LYS A 250 9.68 -3.70 30.48
CA LYS A 250 8.24 -3.97 30.38
C LYS A 250 7.56 -3.07 29.33
N VAL A 251 7.82 -3.34 28.05
CA VAL A 251 7.19 -2.63 26.92
C VAL A 251 5.68 -2.82 26.95
N THR A 252 4.91 -1.74 26.81
CA THR A 252 3.45 -1.75 26.94
C THR A 252 2.72 -2.21 25.67
N ASN A 253 2.40 -3.50 25.66
CA ASN A 253 1.16 -4.12 25.13
C ASN A 253 0.82 -4.04 23.63
N ALA A 254 1.51 -3.28 22.78
CA ALA A 254 1.28 -3.30 21.31
C ALA A 254 2.50 -3.75 20.49
N CYS A 255 3.72 -3.61 21.03
CA CYS A 255 4.98 -3.78 20.30
C CYS A 255 5.72 -5.09 20.68
N LEU A 256 5.00 -6.14 21.08
CA LEU A 256 5.56 -7.40 21.59
C LEU A 256 4.83 -8.69 21.17
N GLU A 257 4.10 -8.69 20.04
CA GLU A 257 3.94 -9.97 19.34
C GLU A 257 5.31 -10.38 18.76
N GLU A 258 5.80 -11.58 19.11
CA GLU A 258 7.02 -12.09 18.48
C GLU A 258 6.80 -12.22 16.97
N PRO A 259 7.75 -11.79 16.13
CA PRO A 259 7.58 -11.81 14.68
C PRO A 259 7.42 -13.25 14.17
N GLU A 260 6.46 -13.48 13.28
CA GLU A 260 6.24 -14.80 12.67
C GLU A 260 6.61 -14.79 11.18
N SER A 261 7.40 -15.77 10.75
CA SER A 261 7.75 -15.93 9.34
C SER A 261 6.62 -16.62 8.58
N GLY A 262 6.42 -16.24 7.32
CA GLY A 262 5.27 -16.68 6.53
C GLY A 262 3.92 -16.21 7.08
N ILE A 263 3.87 -15.05 7.75
CA ILE A 263 2.65 -14.31 8.13
C ILE A 263 2.83 -12.82 7.75
N TRP A 264 1.77 -12.18 7.26
CA TRP A 264 1.64 -10.73 7.16
C TRP A 264 1.20 -10.11 8.49
N HIS A 265 2.06 -9.32 9.11
CA HIS A 265 1.68 -8.43 10.20
C HIS A 265 1.18 -7.10 9.61
N VAL A 266 -0.13 -6.88 9.62
CA VAL A 266 -0.79 -5.69 9.06
C VAL A 266 -1.08 -4.70 10.18
N HIS A 267 -0.49 -3.51 10.10
CA HIS A 267 -0.70 -2.42 11.05
C HIS A 267 -1.51 -1.30 10.39
N HIS A 268 -2.77 -1.15 10.78
CA HIS A 268 -3.61 -0.03 10.35
C HIS A 268 -3.18 1.25 11.07
N ILE A 269 -3.03 2.35 10.35
CA ILE A 269 -2.63 3.66 10.89
C ILE A 269 -3.73 4.68 10.56
N ASP A 270 -4.57 4.95 11.55
CA ASP A 270 -5.65 5.93 11.43
C ASP A 270 -5.13 7.36 11.29
N SER A 271 -5.93 8.22 10.66
CA SER A 271 -5.63 9.66 10.49
C SER A 271 -4.30 9.95 9.76
N ALA A 272 -3.78 8.99 8.98
CA ALA A 272 -2.54 9.08 8.24
C ALA A 272 -2.79 9.08 6.72
N ASN A 273 -2.07 9.94 6.01
CA ASN A 273 -2.05 9.98 4.54
C ASN A 273 -0.71 9.44 4.00
N HIS A 274 -0.66 9.15 2.70
CA HIS A 274 0.47 8.55 2.02
C HIS A 274 1.82 9.26 2.28
N LEU A 275 1.79 10.59 2.45
CA LEU A 275 2.98 11.43 2.66
C LEU A 275 3.33 11.67 4.14
N SER A 276 2.51 11.20 5.08
CA SER A 276 2.63 11.55 6.51
C SER A 276 3.62 10.68 7.31
N ILE A 277 4.22 9.67 6.67
CA ILE A 277 5.20 8.75 7.26
C ILE A 277 6.49 8.74 6.43
N VAL A 278 6.33 8.57 5.12
CA VAL A 278 7.36 8.54 4.06
C VAL A 278 6.82 9.33 2.84
N PRO A 279 7.64 9.77 1.87
CA PRO A 279 9.11 9.73 1.86
C PRO A 279 9.74 10.88 2.68
N PHE A 280 9.00 11.96 2.95
CA PHE A 280 9.54 13.17 3.55
C PHE A 280 9.69 13.06 5.07
N TRP A 281 10.91 13.06 5.58
CA TRP A 281 11.18 13.13 7.02
C TRP A 281 11.06 14.57 7.53
N PHE A 282 10.05 14.81 8.37
CA PHE A 282 9.85 16.11 9.05
C PHE A 282 10.16 16.04 10.55
N GLY A 283 10.65 14.89 11.05
CA GLY A 283 10.96 14.71 12.48
C GLY A 283 9.75 14.68 13.41
N THR A 284 8.53 14.57 12.89
CA THR A 284 7.30 14.58 13.70
C THR A 284 7.25 13.43 14.69
N GLU A 285 6.59 13.62 15.83
CA GLU A 285 6.42 12.59 16.87
C GLU A 285 5.79 11.30 16.32
N ARG A 286 4.78 11.43 15.45
CA ARG A 286 4.19 10.32 14.68
C ARG A 286 5.23 9.53 13.89
N GLN A 287 6.11 10.22 13.15
CA GLN A 287 7.20 9.58 12.40
C GLN A 287 8.23 8.94 13.35
N GLN A 288 8.66 9.62 14.41
CA GLN A 288 9.58 9.06 15.40
C GLN A 288 9.03 7.77 16.02
N THR A 289 7.74 7.75 16.40
CA THR A 289 7.06 6.56 16.95
C THR A 289 7.00 5.41 15.95
N PHE A 290 6.66 5.69 14.68
CA PHE A 290 6.66 4.70 13.60
C PHE A 290 8.04 4.05 13.40
N TRP A 291 9.10 4.86 13.30
CA TRP A 291 10.45 4.34 13.06
C TRP A 291 11.05 3.65 14.31
N LYS A 292 10.64 4.04 15.53
CA LYS A 292 10.92 3.30 16.77
C LYS A 292 10.29 1.89 16.74
N ASP A 293 8.99 1.76 16.45
CA ASP A 293 8.30 0.46 16.32
C ASP A 293 8.97 -0.45 15.26
N LEU A 294 9.21 0.10 14.06
CA LEU A 294 9.85 -0.66 12.98
C LEU A 294 11.26 -1.14 13.37
N GLY A 295 12.02 -0.32 14.10
CA GLY A 295 13.33 -0.70 14.66
C GLY A 295 13.25 -1.80 15.72
N TYR A 296 12.28 -1.74 16.63
CA TYR A 296 12.06 -2.78 17.65
C TYR A 296 11.65 -4.13 17.02
N TRP A 297 10.71 -4.11 16.07
CA TRP A 297 10.28 -5.32 15.34
C TRP A 297 11.43 -5.96 14.56
N LEU A 298 12.29 -5.14 13.95
CA LEU A 298 13.49 -5.62 13.26
C LEU A 298 14.48 -6.32 14.18
N ARG A 299 14.78 -5.69 15.32
CA ARG A 299 15.65 -6.27 16.34
C ARG A 299 15.07 -7.58 16.92
N ALA A 300 13.74 -7.70 17.01
CA ALA A 300 13.09 -8.94 17.42
C ALA A 300 13.31 -10.07 16.39
N ILE A 301 13.25 -9.78 15.08
CA ILE A 301 13.56 -10.76 14.02
C ILE A 301 15.01 -11.23 14.12
N GLU A 302 15.95 -10.32 14.38
CA GLU A 302 17.38 -10.64 14.53
C GLU A 302 17.62 -11.56 15.75
N ILE A 303 17.05 -11.21 16.91
CA ILE A 303 17.13 -12.04 18.13
C ILE A 303 16.52 -13.43 17.90
N GLN A 304 15.40 -13.53 17.17
CA GLN A 304 14.75 -14.79 16.86
C GLN A 304 15.60 -15.67 15.92
N ARG A 305 16.27 -15.09 14.93
CA ARG A 305 17.19 -15.80 14.03
C ARG A 305 18.38 -16.40 14.78
N SER A 306 19.07 -15.62 15.60
CA SER A 306 20.21 -16.12 16.38
C SER A 306 19.80 -17.21 17.39
N ARG A 307 18.58 -17.16 17.94
CA ARG A 307 18.02 -18.26 18.74
C ARG A 307 17.84 -19.55 17.93
N GLN A 308 17.40 -19.46 16.67
CA GLN A 308 17.23 -20.62 15.78
C GLN A 308 18.59 -21.21 15.36
N GLU A 309 19.54 -20.36 14.97
CA GLU A 309 20.89 -20.76 14.53
C GLU A 309 21.62 -21.54 15.64
N ASN A 310 21.69 -20.98 16.85
CA ASN A 310 22.29 -21.64 18.02
C ASN A 310 21.63 -22.99 18.36
N PHE A 311 20.32 -23.14 18.13
CA PHE A 311 19.57 -24.37 18.38
C PHE A 311 19.90 -25.48 17.37
N TYR A 312 20.18 -25.13 16.12
CA TYR A 312 20.66 -26.08 15.12
C TYR A 312 22.09 -26.54 15.42
N GLU A 313 23.02 -25.63 15.73
CA GLU A 313 24.40 -26.00 16.11
C GLU A 313 24.43 -26.94 17.33
N THR A 314 23.68 -26.59 18.39
CA THR A 314 23.56 -27.42 19.61
C THR A 314 23.05 -28.83 19.32
N ARG A 315 22.15 -28.99 18.33
CA ARG A 315 21.61 -30.30 17.93
C ARG A 315 22.55 -31.12 17.04
N VAL A 316 23.37 -30.49 16.21
CA VAL A 316 24.32 -31.20 15.32
C VAL A 316 25.51 -31.76 16.11
N LEU A 317 25.88 -31.13 17.23
CA LEU A 317 27.00 -31.55 18.07
C LEU A 317 26.66 -32.67 19.09
N VAL A 318 25.40 -33.08 19.20
CA VAL A 318 24.97 -34.22 20.02
C VAL A 318 24.66 -35.41 19.10
N PRO A 319 25.56 -36.39 18.96
CA PRO A 319 25.27 -37.59 18.17
C PRO A 319 24.12 -38.39 18.82
N PRO A 320 23.28 -39.06 18.01
CA PRO A 320 22.25 -39.94 18.56
C PRO A 320 22.89 -41.12 19.31
N LEU A 321 22.35 -41.41 20.50
CA LEU A 321 22.63 -42.58 21.32
C LEU A 321 21.72 -43.76 20.93
#